data_AF-A0A965NHF5-F1
#
_entry.id   AF-A0A965NHF5-F1
#
_cell.length_a   1.000
_cell.length_b   1.000
_cell.length_c   1.000
_cell.angle_alpha   90.00
_cell.angle_beta   90.00
_cell.angle_gamma   90.00
#
_symmetry.space_group_name_H-M   'P 1'
#
loop_
_entity.id
_entity.type
_entity.pdbx_description
1 polymer ?
#
loop_
_entity_poly.entity_id
_entity_poly.type
_entity_poly.pdbx_seq_one_letter_code
_entity_poly.pdbx_strand_id
1 'polypeptide(L)'
;MRLFSLLLASLWIGTLSVQAETYVIQSFEGDGFGDWQVGGKAFGLAPVHGKIDGLEGELQGFAGKALLCSASSGNLTTGIITSPEIPVVEPYLYLGFLIGGGNQPDKLAVQLLVDGKVVRSATGNNSFVLRQEVWNLSEFKGKGLYCGRPVCFFN
;
A
#
# COMPACT_ATOMS: atom_id res chain seq x y z
N MET A 1 -34.31 54.39 36.82
CA MET A 1 -34.26 52.96 37.22
C MET A 1 -33.54 52.19 36.12
N ARG A 2 -32.53 51.39 36.49
CA ARG A 2 -31.46 50.88 35.60
C ARG A 2 -31.98 49.84 34.60
N LEU A 3 -31.68 50.02 33.31
CA LEU A 3 -31.84 48.98 32.28
C LEU A 3 -30.73 47.93 32.45
N PHE A 4 -31.11 46.68 32.70
CA PHE A 4 -30.23 45.52 32.66
C PHE A 4 -29.98 45.15 31.19
N SER A 5 -28.75 45.35 30.69
CA SER A 5 -28.34 44.87 29.38
C SER A 5 -27.90 43.41 29.52
N LEU A 6 -28.68 42.49 28.96
CA LEU A 6 -28.34 41.06 28.86
C LEU A 6 -27.34 40.89 27.70
N LEU A 7 -26.07 40.72 28.04
CA LEU A 7 -25.04 40.26 27.10
C LEU A 7 -25.33 38.80 26.73
N LEU A 8 -25.92 38.57 25.55
CA LEU A 8 -25.91 37.24 24.93
C LEU A 8 -24.48 36.93 24.48
N ALA A 9 -23.80 36.06 25.22
CA ALA A 9 -22.55 35.46 24.76
C ALA A 9 -22.90 34.41 23.68
N SER A 10 -22.65 34.75 22.41
CA SER A 10 -22.75 33.80 21.30
C SER A 10 -21.61 32.80 21.41
N LEU A 11 -21.94 31.56 21.76
CA LEU A 11 -21.01 30.44 21.79
C LEU A 11 -20.72 30.03 20.34
N TRP A 12 -19.60 30.52 19.78
CA TRP A 12 -19.09 30.04 18.51
C TRP A 12 -18.56 28.62 18.69
N ILE A 13 -19.39 27.63 18.39
CA ILE A 13 -18.93 26.25 18.26
C ILE A 13 -18.18 26.18 16.93
N GLY A 14 -16.87 26.42 16.99
CA GLY A 14 -15.98 26.15 15.85
C GLY A 14 -16.00 24.65 15.56
N THR A 15 -16.37 24.27 14.35
CA THR A 15 -16.25 22.89 13.88
C THR A 15 -14.77 22.54 13.81
N LEU A 16 -14.32 21.65 14.68
CA LEU A 16 -13.00 21.04 14.53
C LEU A 16 -13.08 20.04 13.38
N SER A 17 -12.48 20.39 12.24
CA SER A 17 -12.25 19.45 11.15
C SER A 17 -11.01 18.62 11.49
N VAL A 18 -11.19 17.33 11.74
CA VAL A 18 -10.08 16.37 11.77
C VAL A 18 -9.76 16.04 10.32
N GLN A 19 -8.58 16.45 9.85
CA GLN A 19 -8.09 16.11 8.52
C GLN A 19 -7.21 14.87 8.60
N ALA A 20 -7.53 13.85 7.81
CA ALA A 20 -6.64 12.72 7.61
C ALA A 20 -5.61 13.13 6.54
N GLU A 21 -4.33 13.12 6.90
CA GLU A 21 -3.27 13.27 5.92
C GLU A 21 -3.04 11.93 5.22
N THR A 22 -2.97 11.98 3.88
CA THR A 22 -2.63 10.83 3.05
C THR A 22 -1.32 11.15 2.34
N TYR A 23 -0.37 10.22 2.38
CA TYR A 23 0.83 10.28 1.57
C TYR A 23 0.97 8.98 0.78
N VAL A 24 1.57 9.09 -0.41
CA VAL A 24 1.81 7.95 -1.30
C VAL A 24 3.19 7.40 -0.99
N ILE A 25 3.27 6.12 -0.59
CA ILE A 25 4.55 5.42 -0.37
C ILE A 25 5.22 5.12 -1.70
N GLN A 26 4.45 4.61 -2.67
CA GLN A 26 4.92 4.29 -4.01
C GLN A 26 3.72 4.19 -4.95
N SER A 27 3.79 4.84 -6.12
CA SER A 27 2.75 4.76 -7.15
C SER A 27 3.10 3.79 -8.28
N PHE A 28 4.37 3.40 -8.41
CA PHE A 28 4.88 2.54 -9.49
C PHE A 28 4.64 3.09 -10.91
N GLU A 29 4.59 4.43 -11.06
CA GLU A 29 4.40 5.10 -12.35
C GLU A 29 5.71 5.55 -13.02
N GLY A 30 6.87 5.27 -12.41
CA GLY A 30 8.18 5.67 -12.91
C GLY A 30 8.91 4.60 -13.71
N ASP A 31 10.08 4.94 -14.23
CA ASP A 31 10.95 4.04 -15.02
C ASP A 31 11.71 3.00 -14.18
N GLY A 32 11.33 2.81 -12.91
CA GLY A 32 11.99 1.94 -11.94
C GLY A 32 11.22 1.88 -10.62
N PHE A 33 11.81 1.23 -9.60
CA PHE A 33 11.16 1.04 -8.30
C PHE A 33 11.52 2.11 -7.24
N GLY A 34 12.27 3.14 -7.63
CA GLY A 34 12.78 4.15 -6.71
C GLY A 34 13.67 3.53 -5.64
N ASP A 35 13.40 3.86 -4.38
CA ASP A 35 14.17 3.38 -3.23
C ASP A 35 13.83 1.95 -2.78
N TRP A 36 12.93 1.26 -3.50
CA TRP A 36 12.60 -0.13 -3.20
C TRP A 36 13.76 -1.05 -3.58
N GLN A 37 14.10 -1.96 -2.68
CA GLN A 37 15.19 -2.90 -2.87
C GLN A 37 14.68 -4.17 -3.53
N VAL A 38 15.19 -4.49 -4.72
CA VAL A 38 14.83 -5.69 -5.48
C VAL A 38 15.86 -6.79 -5.23
N GLY A 39 15.39 -7.96 -4.82
CA GLY A 39 16.15 -9.20 -4.76
C GLY A 39 15.55 -10.25 -5.71
N GLY A 40 16.40 -11.00 -6.40
CA GLY A 40 15.96 -12.02 -7.36
C GLY A 40 15.62 -11.43 -8.74
N LYS A 41 14.78 -12.14 -9.51
CA LYS A 41 14.52 -11.84 -10.94
C LYS A 41 13.05 -11.62 -11.27
N ALA A 42 12.16 -11.70 -10.30
CA ALA A 42 10.71 -11.72 -10.54
C ALA A 42 10.12 -10.40 -11.07
N PHE A 43 10.72 -9.26 -10.71
CA PHE A 43 10.12 -7.94 -10.93
C PHE A 43 10.64 -7.20 -12.17
N GLY A 44 11.59 -7.77 -12.91
CA GLY A 44 12.20 -7.06 -14.03
C GLY A 44 12.95 -5.81 -13.57
N LEU A 45 12.99 -4.77 -14.41
CA LEU A 45 13.72 -3.52 -14.13
C LEU A 45 12.79 -2.35 -13.76
N ALA A 46 11.50 -2.44 -14.10
CA ALA A 46 10.54 -1.35 -13.92
C ALA A 46 9.10 -1.90 -13.78
N PRO A 47 8.16 -1.09 -13.27
CA PRO A 47 6.74 -1.39 -13.26
C PRO A 47 6.16 -1.76 -14.64
N VAL A 48 5.14 -2.61 -14.63
CA VAL A 48 4.45 -3.07 -15.84
C VAL A 48 3.25 -2.19 -16.15
N HIS A 49 2.97 -1.90 -17.43
CA HIS A 49 1.93 -0.96 -17.84
C HIS A 49 0.59 -1.65 -18.15
N GLY A 50 0.13 -2.52 -17.25
CA GLY A 50 -1.14 -3.26 -17.36
C GLY A 50 -1.17 -4.41 -18.39
N LYS A 51 -0.25 -4.42 -19.36
CA LYS A 51 -0.07 -5.51 -20.32
C LYS A 51 1.25 -6.25 -20.05
N ILE A 52 1.16 -7.58 -19.96
CA ILE A 52 2.31 -8.47 -19.81
C ILE A 52 2.19 -9.57 -20.88
N ASP A 53 3.22 -9.71 -21.70
CA ASP A 53 3.25 -10.76 -22.71
C ASP A 53 3.31 -12.15 -22.04
N GLY A 54 2.46 -13.07 -22.48
CA GLY A 54 2.37 -14.42 -21.93
C GLY A 54 1.47 -14.58 -20.69
N LEU A 55 0.77 -13.52 -20.28
CA LEU A 55 -0.28 -13.63 -19.26
C LEU A 55 -1.60 -14.09 -19.90
N GLU A 56 -2.33 -14.98 -19.24
CA GLU A 56 -3.61 -15.53 -19.74
C GLU A 56 -4.78 -14.52 -19.72
N GLY A 57 -4.56 -13.31 -19.21
CA GLY A 57 -5.56 -12.25 -19.14
C GLY A 57 -4.95 -10.86 -18.97
N GLU A 58 -5.81 -9.83 -19.00
CA GLU A 58 -5.41 -8.44 -18.81
C GLU A 58 -5.56 -8.00 -17.36
N LEU A 59 -4.60 -7.22 -16.87
CA LEU A 59 -4.63 -6.67 -15.52
C LEU A 59 -5.61 -5.51 -15.45
N GLN A 60 -6.43 -5.50 -14.42
CA GLN A 60 -7.50 -4.51 -14.22
C GLN A 60 -7.56 -4.06 -12.76
N GLY A 61 -8.17 -2.91 -12.51
CA GLY A 61 -8.41 -2.41 -11.16
C GLY A 61 -7.17 -1.94 -10.40
N PHE A 62 -6.02 -1.77 -11.07
CA PHE A 62 -4.87 -1.04 -10.53
C PHE A 62 -5.08 0.47 -10.70
N ALA A 63 -4.44 1.29 -9.84
CA ALA A 63 -4.49 2.73 -9.98
C ALA A 63 -3.40 3.21 -10.95
N GLY A 64 -3.69 4.26 -11.72
CA GLY A 64 -2.73 4.84 -12.65
C GLY A 64 -2.59 4.03 -13.95
N LYS A 65 -1.36 3.91 -14.44
CA LYS A 65 -1.01 3.25 -15.71
C LYS A 65 -0.06 2.08 -15.53
N ALA A 66 0.58 1.96 -14.37
CA ALA A 66 1.55 0.92 -14.11
C ALA A 66 1.43 0.32 -12.71
N LEU A 67 2.03 -0.86 -12.53
CA LEU A 67 2.00 -1.58 -11.26
C LEU A 67 3.24 -2.45 -11.09
N LEU A 68 3.49 -2.85 -9.86
CA LEU A 68 4.51 -3.82 -9.53
C LEU A 68 4.01 -5.24 -9.86
N CYS A 69 4.84 -6.02 -10.54
CA CYS A 69 4.48 -7.37 -10.94
C CYS A 69 5.64 -8.37 -10.83
N SER A 70 5.49 -9.42 -10.02
CA SER A 70 6.46 -10.51 -9.92
C SER A 70 6.38 -11.56 -11.04
N ALA A 71 5.44 -11.41 -11.97
CA ALA A 71 5.36 -12.22 -13.20
C ALA A 71 6.00 -11.52 -14.42
N SER A 72 6.60 -10.34 -14.24
CA SER A 72 7.17 -9.53 -15.33
C SER A 72 8.25 -10.27 -16.14
N SER A 73 8.99 -11.18 -15.51
CA SER A 73 10.03 -12.01 -16.13
C SER A 73 9.60 -13.47 -16.31
N GLY A 74 8.29 -13.74 -16.23
CA GLY A 74 7.68 -15.07 -16.33
C GLY A 74 7.49 -15.80 -15.01
N ASN A 75 6.56 -16.76 -15.00
CA ASN A 75 6.03 -17.44 -13.80
C ASN A 75 7.03 -18.36 -13.06
N LEU A 76 8.20 -18.63 -13.63
CA LEU A 76 9.23 -19.49 -13.02
C LEU A 76 10.27 -18.70 -12.22
N THR A 77 10.23 -17.36 -12.31
CA THR A 77 11.17 -16.50 -11.60
C THR A 77 10.74 -16.27 -10.16
N THR A 78 11.71 -16.05 -9.28
CA THR A 78 11.47 -15.76 -7.86
C THR A 78 12.19 -14.48 -7.49
N GLY A 79 11.67 -13.79 -6.48
CA GLY A 79 12.24 -12.55 -5.99
C GLY A 79 11.48 -11.99 -4.82
N ILE A 80 12.07 -11.02 -4.16
CA ILE A 80 11.48 -10.22 -3.09
C ILE A 80 11.73 -8.76 -3.48
N ILE A 81 10.77 -7.90 -3.22
CA ILE A 81 11.00 -6.47 -3.30
C ILE A 81 10.59 -5.86 -1.96
N THR A 82 11.41 -4.98 -1.43
CA THR A 82 11.24 -4.41 -0.08
C THR A 82 11.15 -2.91 -0.17
N SER A 83 10.14 -2.33 0.49
CA SER A 83 9.95 -0.88 0.54
C SER A 83 11.04 -0.19 1.36
N PRO A 84 11.17 1.14 1.25
CA PRO A 84 11.74 1.96 2.31
C PRO A 84 10.96 1.80 3.62
N GLU A 85 11.53 2.34 4.70
CA GLU A 85 10.87 2.35 6.00
C GLU A 85 9.59 3.19 5.97
N ILE A 86 8.51 2.64 6.50
CA ILE A 86 7.22 3.29 6.71
C ILE A 86 7.14 3.66 8.19
N PRO A 87 7.25 4.96 8.55
CA PRO A 87 7.20 5.39 9.94
C PRO A 87 5.74 5.48 10.42
N VAL A 88 5.44 4.89 11.59
CA VAL A 88 4.13 5.05 12.26
C VAL A 88 4.23 6.13 13.33
N VAL A 89 4.10 7.38 12.89
CA VAL A 89 4.13 8.56 13.75
C VAL A 89 2.74 8.93 14.28
N GLU A 90 1.71 8.72 13.45
CA GLU A 90 0.34 9.08 13.77
C GLU A 90 -0.35 8.03 14.66
N PRO A 91 -1.30 8.45 15.54
CA PRO A 91 -2.04 7.54 16.40
C PRO A 91 -3.00 6.62 15.63
N TYR A 92 -3.46 7.03 14.45
CA TYR A 92 -4.39 6.28 13.61
C TYR A 92 -3.87 6.23 12.17
N LEU A 93 -2.93 5.32 11.91
CA LEU A 93 -2.35 5.13 10.59
C LEU A 93 -2.94 3.88 9.93
N TYR A 94 -3.33 4.01 8.66
CA TYR A 94 -3.79 2.92 7.82
C TYR A 94 -2.91 2.83 6.58
N LEU A 95 -2.57 1.60 6.19
CA LEU A 95 -1.90 1.33 4.93
C LEU A 95 -2.90 0.71 3.96
N GLY A 96 -3.19 1.43 2.88
CA GLY A 96 -4.00 0.95 1.77
C GLY A 96 -3.12 0.55 0.58
N PHE A 97 -3.47 -0.54 -0.10
CA PHE A 97 -2.85 -0.97 -1.35
C PHE A 97 -3.82 -1.82 -2.18
N LEU A 98 -3.50 -2.00 -3.45
CA LEU A 98 -4.23 -2.86 -4.38
C LEU A 98 -3.40 -4.13 -4.65
N ILE A 99 -4.07 -5.28 -4.61
CA ILE A 99 -3.41 -6.58 -4.81
C ILE A 99 -4.26 -7.51 -5.66
N GLY A 100 -3.59 -8.27 -6.53
CA GLY A 100 -4.18 -9.31 -7.37
C GLY A 100 -3.27 -10.52 -7.53
N GLY A 101 -3.67 -11.44 -8.40
CA GLY A 101 -2.90 -12.61 -8.81
C GLY A 101 -3.04 -13.78 -7.84
N GLY A 102 -2.00 -14.61 -7.71
CA GLY A 102 -2.10 -15.91 -7.04
C GLY A 102 -2.46 -15.86 -5.55
N ASN A 103 -3.25 -16.85 -5.11
CA ASN A 103 -3.57 -17.12 -3.71
C ASN A 103 -2.64 -18.22 -3.15
N GLN A 104 -1.39 -17.85 -2.87
CA GLN A 104 -0.39 -18.78 -2.34
C GLN A 104 0.37 -18.13 -1.17
N PRO A 105 -0.17 -18.15 0.06
CA PRO A 105 0.39 -17.40 1.20
C PRO A 105 1.89 -17.61 1.46
N ASP A 106 2.39 -18.82 1.21
CA ASP A 106 3.81 -19.15 1.45
C ASP A 106 4.74 -18.70 0.32
N LYS A 107 4.19 -18.36 -0.84
CA LYS A 107 4.95 -18.10 -2.08
C LYS A 107 4.68 -16.74 -2.72
N LEU A 108 3.49 -16.20 -2.56
CA LEU A 108 2.95 -15.01 -3.22
C LEU A 108 2.07 -14.23 -2.23
N ALA A 109 2.68 -13.28 -1.53
CA ALA A 109 2.01 -12.43 -0.56
C ALA A 109 2.70 -11.06 -0.42
N VAL A 110 1.91 -10.02 -0.18
CA VAL A 110 2.40 -8.78 0.43
C VAL A 110 2.52 -9.07 1.90
N GLN A 111 3.69 -8.82 2.49
CA GLN A 111 3.92 -8.95 3.91
C GLN A 111 4.33 -7.60 4.50
N LEU A 112 3.81 -7.31 5.68
CA LEU A 112 4.28 -6.20 6.49
C LEU A 112 5.21 -6.74 7.57
N LEU A 113 6.36 -6.14 7.70
CA LEU A 113 7.39 -6.53 8.64
C LEU A 113 7.63 -5.46 9.69
N VAL A 114 7.85 -5.90 10.92
CA VAL A 114 8.32 -5.11 12.07
C VAL A 114 9.50 -5.86 12.67
N ASP A 115 10.65 -5.21 12.81
CA ASP A 115 11.87 -5.83 13.36
C ASP A 115 12.23 -7.15 12.63
N GLY A 116 12.01 -7.20 11.30
CA GLY A 116 12.25 -8.38 10.46
C GLY A 116 11.21 -9.50 10.60
N LYS A 117 10.17 -9.34 11.41
CA LYS A 117 9.10 -10.33 11.61
C LYS A 117 7.84 -9.94 10.86
N VAL A 118 7.20 -10.91 10.22
CA VAL A 118 5.91 -10.71 9.54
C VAL A 118 4.82 -10.47 10.58
N VAL A 119 4.16 -9.31 10.48
CA VAL A 119 3.03 -8.93 11.35
C VAL A 119 1.69 -8.88 10.62
N ARG A 120 1.70 -8.71 9.29
CA ARG A 120 0.52 -8.80 8.41
C ARG A 120 0.92 -9.49 7.11
N SER A 121 -0.04 -10.15 6.47
CA SER A 121 0.15 -10.78 5.16
C SER A 121 -1.16 -10.75 4.38
N ALA A 122 -1.10 -10.47 3.09
CA ALA A 122 -2.23 -10.55 2.17
C ALA A 122 -1.79 -11.20 0.85
N THR A 123 -2.70 -11.97 0.24
CA THR A 123 -2.48 -12.60 -1.06
C THR A 123 -3.45 -12.04 -2.10
N GLY A 124 -3.15 -12.30 -3.37
CA GLY A 124 -4.18 -12.27 -4.39
C GLY A 124 -5.24 -13.35 -4.17
N ASN A 125 -6.28 -13.33 -5.00
CA ASN A 125 -7.40 -14.27 -4.96
C ASN A 125 -7.57 -15.06 -6.27
N ASN A 126 -6.45 -15.34 -6.94
CA ASN A 126 -6.38 -15.94 -8.29
C ASN A 126 -7.14 -15.11 -9.35
N SER A 127 -6.97 -13.79 -9.31
CA SER A 127 -7.66 -12.84 -10.20
C SER A 127 -6.68 -11.89 -10.89
N PHE A 128 -6.98 -11.48 -12.12
CA PHE A 128 -6.30 -10.38 -12.80
C PHE A 128 -6.86 -9.00 -12.42
N VAL A 129 -7.95 -8.97 -11.65
CA VAL A 129 -8.54 -7.74 -11.10
C VAL A 129 -7.95 -7.51 -9.72
N LEU A 130 -7.21 -6.42 -9.56
CA LEU A 130 -6.69 -6.00 -8.26
C LEU A 130 -7.84 -5.50 -7.39
N ARG A 131 -7.72 -5.75 -6.08
CA ARG A 131 -8.69 -5.32 -5.09
C ARG A 131 -7.98 -4.61 -3.95
N GLN A 132 -8.69 -3.70 -3.29
CA GLN A 132 -8.14 -2.96 -2.17
C GLN A 132 -7.97 -3.85 -0.93
N GLU A 133 -6.82 -3.69 -0.28
CA GLU A 133 -6.53 -4.11 1.08
C GLU A 133 -6.24 -2.89 1.92
N VAL A 134 -6.65 -2.94 3.18
CA VAL A 134 -6.36 -1.89 4.16
C VAL A 134 -5.96 -2.54 5.47
N TRP A 135 -4.78 -2.16 5.96
CA TRP A 135 -4.31 -2.58 7.28
C TRP A 135 -4.34 -1.39 8.23
N ASN A 136 -4.96 -1.58 9.40
CA ASN A 136 -4.77 -0.70 10.54
C ASN A 136 -3.37 -0.96 11.12
N LEU A 137 -2.58 0.10 11.28
CA LEU A 137 -1.22 0.06 11.81
C LEU A 137 -1.08 0.73 13.16
N SER A 138 -2.19 1.17 13.77
CA SER A 138 -2.18 1.96 15.01
C SER A 138 -1.43 1.26 16.16
N GLU A 139 -1.48 -0.08 16.23
CA GLU A 139 -0.74 -0.85 17.25
C GLU A 139 0.79 -0.83 17.09
N PHE A 140 1.32 -0.38 15.94
CA PHE A 140 2.75 -0.31 15.66
C PHE A 140 3.33 1.10 15.84
N LYS A 141 2.62 1.98 16.55
CA LYS A 141 3.07 3.35 16.82
C LYS A 141 4.50 3.38 17.37
N GLY A 142 5.32 4.24 16.79
CA GLY A 142 6.73 4.40 17.15
C GLY A 142 7.66 3.31 16.61
N LYS A 143 7.16 2.41 15.75
CA LYS A 143 7.98 1.41 15.05
C LYS A 143 8.19 1.78 13.58
N GLY A 144 9.29 1.28 13.03
CA GLY A 144 9.55 1.24 11.59
C GLY A 144 8.98 -0.02 10.96
N LEU A 145 8.26 0.13 9.85
CA LEU A 145 7.69 -1.00 9.11
C LEU A 145 8.23 -1.05 7.69
N TYR A 146 8.21 -2.26 7.13
CA TYR A 146 8.66 -2.51 5.77
C TYR A 146 7.66 -3.43 5.08
N CYS A 147 7.26 -3.09 3.87
CA CYS A 147 6.54 -4.01 3.00
C CYS A 147 7.54 -4.91 2.27
N GLY A 148 7.26 -6.21 2.18
CA GLY A 148 8.13 -7.19 1.54
C GLY A 148 7.41 -8.44 1.06
N ARG A 149 8.16 -9.34 0.41
CA ARG A 149 7.78 -10.60 -0.29
C ARG A 149 7.18 -10.46 -1.70
N PRO A 150 7.26 -11.53 -2.52
CA PRO A 150 6.71 -11.53 -3.88
C PRO A 150 5.20 -11.44 -3.89
N VAL A 151 4.67 -10.60 -4.79
CA VAL A 151 3.24 -10.50 -5.10
C VAL A 151 3.11 -10.55 -6.61
N CYS A 152 2.17 -11.34 -7.13
CA CYS A 152 1.92 -11.37 -8.58
C CYS A 152 1.61 -9.97 -9.12
N PHE A 153 0.71 -9.23 -8.46
CA PHE A 153 0.34 -7.85 -8.82
C PHE A 153 0.11 -7.01 -7.56
N PHE A 154 0.80 -5.87 -7.49
CA PHE A 154 0.75 -4.94 -6.35
C PHE A 154 0.78 -3.50 -6.87
N ASN A 155 -0.11 -2.65 -6.36
CA ASN A 155 -0.18 -1.23 -6.70
C ASN A 155 -0.51 -0.41 -5.45
#